data_AF-A0A6P1E802-F1
#
_entry.id   AF-A0A6P1E802-F1
#
_cell.length_a   1.000
_cell.length_b   1.000
_cell.length_c   1.000
_cell.angle_alpha   90.00
_cell.angle_beta   90.00
_cell.angle_gamma   90.00
#
_symmetry.space_group_name_H-M   'P 1'
#
loop_
_entity.id
_entity.type
_entity.pdbx_description
1 polymer ?
#
loop_
_entity_poly.entity_id
_entity_poly.type
_entity_poly.pdbx_seq_one_letter_code
_entity_poly.pdbx_strand_id
1 'polypeptide(L)'
;MSLLKTIYEQLRSAQIDERLINAFQKNSDIVYTGVIQYLGAQDFVMLTYNDYGIQDGEVYLKISSVKSIETDSYDLASMKDRISFDEMNDLSSNPSFDMPIKMSDSLFDRIVKTLYEEQRVSLIITVEDGKLKYSEGLVKDVRADGLTFLNLNKFDFSKQRMMDFLFDDIHGIEFGGTELQLVQETLAMIKPENHIDDVSVRDTDKFRETIGKLRGTNKAIIIDTNDERKYFYVGQVIAGNANELVMMVVDMNGRFGGYVWIRYDDIKELLLDSDYLRLIHRFVKLNKDAKHFVLPVLNAERAFDDTDNILTHILYQSIKFRKIIRFELADKENFAAFPTNLNLTTGLLTVELLDVDEQTESTTKQIGIESIREMAFDYFKAFLLENQVD
;
A
#
# COMPACT_ATOMS: atom_id res chain seq x y z
N MET A 1 -26.05 -25.13 -0.54
CA MET A 1 -25.56 -25.99 0.56
C MET A 1 -24.31 -26.82 0.21
N SER A 2 -24.10 -27.33 -1.02
CA SER A 2 -22.87 -28.10 -1.34
C SER A 2 -21.61 -27.24 -1.43
N LEU A 3 -21.67 -26.03 -2.00
CA LEU A 3 -20.53 -25.11 -2.13
C LEU A 3 -19.99 -24.58 -0.78
N LEU A 4 -20.88 -24.36 0.20
CA LEU A 4 -20.49 -23.96 1.55
C LEU A 4 -19.78 -25.09 2.30
N LYS A 5 -20.21 -26.35 2.11
CA LYS A 5 -19.51 -27.52 2.65
C LYS A 5 -18.12 -27.69 2.03
N THR A 6 -17.92 -27.32 0.76
CA THR A 6 -16.59 -27.41 0.14
C THR A 6 -15.63 -26.33 0.63
N ILE A 7 -16.08 -25.07 0.80
CA ILE A 7 -15.21 -23.99 1.32
C ILE A 7 -14.80 -24.28 2.77
N TYR A 8 -15.74 -24.68 3.63
CA TYR A 8 -15.42 -24.99 5.03
C TYR A 8 -14.37 -26.12 5.15
N GLU A 9 -14.51 -27.21 4.38
CA GLU A 9 -13.53 -28.30 4.42
C GLU A 9 -12.17 -27.90 3.84
N GLN A 10 -12.14 -27.02 2.83
CA GLN A 10 -10.89 -26.44 2.32
C GLN A 10 -10.19 -25.59 3.39
N LEU A 11 -10.92 -24.69 4.05
CA LEU A 11 -10.41 -23.88 5.15
C LEU A 11 -9.92 -24.77 6.31
N ARG A 12 -10.68 -25.81 6.66
CA ARG A 12 -10.30 -26.74 7.71
C ARG A 12 -9.02 -27.50 7.39
N SER A 13 -8.89 -28.01 6.16
CA SER A 13 -7.66 -28.68 5.73
C SER A 13 -6.48 -27.71 5.72
N ALA A 14 -6.67 -26.49 5.22
CA ALA A 14 -5.63 -25.47 5.20
C ALA A 14 -5.19 -25.07 6.62
N GLN A 15 -6.12 -24.97 7.57
CA GLN A 15 -5.80 -24.67 8.97
C GLN A 15 -4.99 -25.80 9.62
N ILE A 16 -5.41 -27.07 9.44
CA ILE A 16 -4.70 -28.23 10.00
C ILE A 16 -3.28 -28.34 9.47
N ASP A 17 -3.11 -28.05 8.18
CA ASP A 17 -1.82 -28.16 7.50
C ASP A 17 -1.02 -26.83 7.54
N GLU A 18 -1.49 -25.81 8.26
CA GLU A 18 -0.90 -24.47 8.35
C GLU A 18 -0.54 -23.85 6.98
N ARG A 19 -1.42 -24.05 5.98
CA ARG A 19 -1.17 -23.64 4.60
C ARG A 19 -1.44 -22.15 4.40
N LEU A 20 -0.55 -21.52 3.63
CA LEU A 20 -0.82 -20.24 2.99
C LEU A 20 -1.95 -20.40 1.95
N ILE A 21 -2.94 -19.51 2.00
CA ILE A 21 -4.10 -19.52 1.11
C ILE A 21 -4.38 -18.13 0.53
N ASN A 22 -5.05 -18.11 -0.62
CA ASN A 22 -5.71 -16.94 -1.17
C ASN A 22 -7.22 -17.05 -0.95
N ALA A 23 -7.81 -16.08 -0.25
CA ALA A 23 -9.25 -15.99 0.01
C ALA A 23 -9.88 -14.92 -0.89
N PHE A 24 -10.59 -15.37 -1.92
CA PHE A 24 -11.30 -14.48 -2.85
C PHE A 24 -12.68 -14.14 -2.30
N GLN A 25 -12.95 -12.85 -2.16
CA GLN A 25 -14.23 -12.36 -1.65
C GLN A 25 -15.31 -12.31 -2.75
N LYS A 26 -16.57 -12.35 -2.34
CA LYS A 26 -17.68 -11.95 -3.20
C LYS A 26 -17.71 -10.43 -3.34
N ASN A 27 -18.13 -9.93 -4.49
CA ASN A 27 -18.38 -8.50 -4.72
C ASN A 27 -17.14 -7.59 -4.57
N SER A 28 -15.94 -8.16 -4.71
CA SER A 28 -14.67 -7.46 -4.66
C SER A 28 -13.60 -8.19 -5.46
N ASP A 29 -12.64 -7.42 -5.95
CA ASP A 29 -11.42 -7.91 -6.57
C ASP A 29 -10.27 -8.01 -5.55
N ILE A 30 -10.50 -7.62 -4.29
CA ILE A 30 -9.52 -7.75 -3.21
C ILE A 30 -9.43 -9.23 -2.77
N VAL A 31 -8.20 -9.74 -2.80
CA VAL A 31 -7.82 -11.07 -2.33
C VAL A 31 -7.06 -10.91 -1.02
N TYR A 32 -7.37 -11.73 -0.02
CA TYR A 32 -6.52 -11.84 1.16
C TYR A 32 -5.62 -13.06 1.05
N THR A 33 -4.32 -12.86 1.25
CA THR A 33 -3.33 -13.93 1.28
C THR A 33 -2.87 -14.14 2.71
N GLY A 34 -2.90 -15.38 3.21
CA GLY A 34 -2.67 -15.59 4.63
C GLY A 34 -2.78 -17.03 5.15
N VAL A 35 -2.63 -17.18 6.46
CA VAL A 35 -2.74 -18.47 7.18
C VAL A 35 -3.88 -18.38 8.19
N ILE A 36 -4.76 -19.39 8.19
CA ILE A 36 -5.93 -19.43 9.06
C ILE A 36 -5.47 -19.65 10.51
N GLN A 37 -5.78 -18.69 11.38
CA GLN A 37 -5.53 -18.78 12.81
C GLN A 37 -6.69 -19.50 13.51
N TYR A 38 -7.92 -19.12 13.16
CA TYR A 38 -9.13 -19.63 13.80
C TYR A 38 -10.21 -19.93 12.77
N LEU A 39 -10.91 -21.05 12.94
CA LEU A 39 -12.02 -21.47 12.10
C LEU A 39 -13.24 -21.78 12.96
N GLY A 40 -14.28 -20.97 12.83
CA GLY A 40 -15.61 -21.20 13.37
C GLY A 40 -16.52 -21.88 12.35
N ALA A 41 -17.73 -22.23 12.77
CA ALA A 41 -18.69 -22.92 11.89
C ALA A 41 -19.18 -22.06 10.71
N GLN A 42 -19.10 -20.73 10.82
CA GLN A 42 -19.62 -19.80 9.82
C GLN A 42 -18.61 -18.71 9.42
N ASP A 43 -17.46 -18.67 10.07
CA ASP A 43 -16.47 -17.61 9.96
C ASP A 43 -15.07 -18.11 10.28
N PHE A 44 -14.07 -17.29 9.98
CA PHE A 44 -12.68 -17.57 10.27
C PHE A 44 -11.90 -16.27 10.45
N VAL A 45 -10.75 -16.39 11.12
CA VAL A 45 -9.72 -15.34 11.21
C VAL A 45 -8.47 -15.86 10.54
N MET A 46 -7.88 -15.01 9.71
CA MET A 46 -6.66 -15.28 8.98
C MET A 46 -5.62 -14.20 9.30
N LEU A 47 -4.39 -14.62 9.57
CA LEU A 47 -3.23 -13.73 9.56
C LEU A 47 -2.90 -13.39 8.11
N THR A 48 -2.78 -12.10 7.78
CA THR A 48 -2.60 -11.63 6.40
C THR A 48 -1.18 -11.20 6.11
N TYR A 49 -0.75 -11.38 4.86
CA TYR A 49 0.48 -10.84 4.29
C TYR A 49 0.13 -9.86 3.19
N ASN A 50 0.89 -8.77 3.09
CA ASN A 50 0.77 -7.82 1.99
C ASN A 50 1.46 -8.35 0.71
N ASP A 51 1.36 -7.59 -0.38
CA ASP A 51 1.95 -7.93 -1.68
C ASP A 51 3.47 -8.18 -1.64
N TYR A 52 4.15 -7.78 -0.57
CA TYR A 52 5.59 -7.97 -0.41
C TYR A 52 5.97 -9.14 0.51
N GLY A 53 5.00 -9.95 0.94
CA GLY A 53 5.23 -11.07 1.86
C GLY A 53 5.48 -10.65 3.31
N ILE A 54 5.19 -9.39 3.66
CA ILE A 54 5.32 -8.89 5.03
C ILE A 54 3.98 -9.06 5.74
N GLN A 55 4.01 -9.61 6.95
CA GLN A 55 2.82 -9.77 7.78
C GLN A 55 2.15 -8.41 8.05
N ASP A 56 0.84 -8.31 7.79
CA ASP A 56 0.08 -7.06 7.90
C ASP A 56 -1.30 -7.28 8.52
N GLY A 57 -1.29 -7.70 9.78
CA GLY A 57 -2.49 -7.84 10.62
C GLY A 57 -3.29 -9.12 10.38
N GLU A 58 -4.57 -9.04 10.72
CA GLU A 58 -5.54 -10.12 10.55
C GLU A 58 -6.83 -9.62 9.90
N VAL A 59 -7.53 -10.57 9.28
CA VAL A 59 -8.88 -10.37 8.79
C VAL A 59 -9.82 -11.43 9.34
N TYR A 60 -10.95 -10.98 9.88
CA TYR A 60 -12.14 -11.78 10.11
C TYR A 60 -13.00 -11.79 8.85
N LEU A 61 -13.46 -12.98 8.43
CA LEU A 61 -14.40 -13.12 7.32
C LEU A 61 -15.51 -14.11 7.67
N LYS A 62 -16.74 -13.75 7.29
CA LYS A 62 -17.81 -14.75 7.19
C LYS A 62 -17.53 -15.66 5.99
N ILE A 63 -17.68 -16.96 6.16
CA ILE A 63 -17.53 -17.95 5.08
C ILE A 63 -18.54 -17.66 3.96
N SER A 64 -19.72 -17.15 4.29
CA SER A 64 -20.73 -16.72 3.30
C SER A 64 -20.26 -15.58 2.40
N SER A 65 -19.28 -14.77 2.82
CA SER A 65 -18.67 -13.68 2.04
C SER A 65 -17.56 -14.15 1.10
N VAL A 66 -17.07 -15.39 1.25
CA VAL A 66 -16.00 -15.95 0.42
C VAL A 66 -16.58 -16.57 -0.86
N LYS A 67 -15.97 -16.25 -2.00
CA LYS A 67 -16.28 -16.81 -3.32
C LYS A 67 -15.54 -18.13 -3.54
N SER A 68 -14.24 -18.15 -3.27
CA SER A 68 -13.37 -19.33 -3.44
C SER A 68 -12.13 -19.22 -2.57
N ILE A 69 -11.55 -20.39 -2.24
CA ILE A 69 -10.26 -20.52 -1.59
C ILE A 69 -9.30 -21.19 -2.57
N GLU A 70 -8.12 -20.63 -2.71
CA GLU A 70 -7.00 -21.21 -3.44
C GLU A 70 -5.89 -21.56 -2.45
N THR A 71 -5.31 -22.75 -2.61
CA THR A 71 -4.29 -23.28 -1.70
C THR A 71 -2.99 -23.66 -2.43
N ASP A 72 -2.99 -23.53 -3.76
CA ASP A 72 -1.88 -23.90 -4.63
C ASP A 72 -1.94 -23.09 -5.93
N SER A 73 -0.96 -22.23 -6.13
CA SER A 73 -0.80 -21.38 -7.33
C SER A 73 0.62 -20.84 -7.41
N TYR A 74 1.00 -20.34 -8.58
CA TYR A 74 2.28 -19.65 -8.78
C TYR A 74 2.41 -18.42 -7.87
N ASP A 75 1.31 -17.67 -7.69
CA ASP A 75 1.23 -16.52 -6.79
C ASP A 75 1.52 -16.92 -5.33
N LEU A 76 0.89 -18.01 -4.85
CA LEU A 76 1.16 -18.53 -3.49
C LEU A 76 2.58 -19.10 -3.34
N ALA A 77 3.19 -19.60 -4.41
CA ALA A 77 4.59 -20.04 -4.39
C ALA A 77 5.53 -18.84 -4.24
N SER A 78 5.37 -17.80 -5.08
CA SER A 78 6.15 -16.55 -5.00
C SER A 78 5.95 -15.86 -3.64
N MET A 79 4.71 -15.84 -3.12
CA MET A 79 4.44 -15.29 -1.79
C MET A 79 5.19 -16.03 -0.67
N LYS A 80 5.32 -17.36 -0.75
CA LYS A 80 6.12 -18.12 0.24
C LYS A 80 7.60 -17.74 0.21
N ASP A 81 8.15 -17.49 -0.97
CA ASP A 81 9.54 -17.04 -1.12
C ASP A 81 9.71 -15.64 -0.52
N ARG A 82 8.74 -14.73 -0.72
CA ARG A 82 8.73 -13.39 -0.12
C ARG A 82 8.61 -13.42 1.41
N ILE A 83 7.72 -14.26 1.95
CA ILE A 83 7.59 -14.46 3.42
C ILE A 83 8.90 -15.00 4.00
N SER A 84 9.49 -16.01 3.35
CA SER A 84 10.78 -16.56 3.79
C SER A 84 11.88 -15.49 3.75
N PHE A 85 11.84 -14.60 2.77
CA PHE A 85 12.77 -13.48 2.68
C PHE A 85 12.57 -12.45 3.81
N ASP A 86 11.33 -12.11 4.16
CA ASP A 86 11.00 -11.26 5.33
C ASP A 86 11.58 -11.85 6.62
N GLU A 87 11.32 -13.14 6.87
CA GLU A 87 11.80 -13.85 8.07
C GLU A 87 13.34 -13.88 8.17
N MET A 88 14.03 -14.06 7.04
CA MET A 88 15.50 -14.08 7.01
C MET A 88 16.13 -12.70 7.21
N ASN A 89 15.41 -11.62 6.86
CA ASN A 89 15.94 -10.26 6.87
C ASN A 89 15.32 -9.37 7.96
N ASP A 90 14.43 -9.91 8.80
CA ASP A 90 13.77 -9.22 9.92
C ASP A 90 13.08 -7.92 9.44
N LEU A 91 12.35 -8.03 8.32
CA LEU A 91 11.66 -6.88 7.71
C LEU A 91 10.33 -6.57 8.42
N SER A 92 9.67 -7.59 8.94
CA SER A 92 8.47 -7.45 9.76
C SER A 92 8.83 -6.83 11.12
N SER A 93 8.02 -5.85 11.52
CA SER A 93 8.32 -4.96 12.64
C SER A 93 7.18 -4.83 13.63
N ASN A 94 6.03 -5.44 13.33
CA ASN A 94 4.86 -5.39 14.18
C ASN A 94 4.74 -6.70 14.95
N PRO A 95 4.50 -6.63 16.27
CA PRO A 95 4.14 -7.82 17.02
C PRO A 95 2.84 -8.39 16.44
N SER A 96 2.75 -9.73 16.40
CA SER A 96 1.50 -10.41 16.09
C SER A 96 0.41 -9.94 17.05
N PHE A 97 -0.81 -9.80 16.54
CA PHE A 97 -1.94 -9.47 17.39
C PHE A 97 -2.42 -10.78 18.05
N ASP A 98 -1.98 -10.96 19.29
CA ASP A 98 -2.41 -12.10 20.10
C ASP A 98 -3.82 -11.84 20.65
N MET A 99 -4.83 -12.43 20.01
CA MET A 99 -6.17 -12.51 20.60
C MET A 99 -6.30 -13.82 21.37
N PRO A 100 -6.44 -13.80 22.71
CA PRO A 100 -6.67 -15.02 23.47
C PRO A 100 -8.08 -15.54 23.15
N ILE A 101 -8.19 -16.56 22.29
CA ILE A 101 -9.46 -17.19 21.96
C ILE A 101 -9.69 -18.40 22.85
N LYS A 102 -10.65 -18.32 23.77
CA LYS A 102 -11.18 -19.51 24.46
C LYS A 102 -12.12 -20.25 23.51
N MET A 103 -11.94 -21.56 23.43
CA MET A 103 -12.67 -22.52 22.58
C MET A 103 -14.21 -22.50 22.70
N SER A 104 -14.79 -21.76 23.65
CA SER A 104 -16.24 -21.74 23.92
C SER A 104 -17.02 -20.55 23.35
N ASP A 105 -16.34 -19.52 22.85
CA ASP A 105 -16.98 -18.24 22.53
C ASP A 105 -17.13 -18.08 21.00
N SER A 106 -18.17 -17.38 20.56
CA SER A 106 -18.32 -16.95 19.17
C SER A 106 -17.11 -16.10 18.75
N LEU A 107 -16.51 -16.43 17.60
CA LEU A 107 -15.34 -15.74 17.06
C LEU A 107 -15.66 -14.26 16.82
N PHE A 108 -16.77 -13.99 16.15
CA PHE A 108 -17.25 -12.64 15.87
C PHE A 108 -17.48 -11.83 17.15
N ASP A 109 -18.22 -12.37 18.13
CA ASP A 109 -18.58 -11.64 19.35
C ASP A 109 -17.31 -11.25 20.13
N ARG A 110 -16.32 -12.14 20.18
CA ARG A 110 -15.03 -11.87 20.82
C ARG A 110 -14.30 -10.76 20.09
N ILE A 111 -14.24 -10.79 18.76
CA ILE A 111 -13.55 -9.75 17.98
C ILE A 111 -14.19 -8.39 18.22
N VAL A 112 -15.50 -8.27 18.06
CA VAL A 112 -16.23 -7.02 18.29
C VAL A 112 -16.04 -6.52 19.72
N LYS A 113 -16.11 -7.42 20.70
CA LYS A 113 -15.88 -7.09 22.11
C LYS A 113 -14.46 -6.57 22.34
N THR A 114 -13.44 -7.24 21.80
CA THR A 114 -12.03 -6.79 21.93
C THR A 114 -11.84 -5.42 21.28
N LEU A 115 -12.36 -5.22 20.07
CA LEU A 115 -12.26 -3.92 19.37
C LEU A 115 -12.92 -2.79 20.16
N TYR A 116 -14.04 -3.08 20.82
CA TYR A 116 -14.74 -2.14 21.70
C TYR A 116 -14.00 -1.88 23.01
N GLU A 117 -13.66 -2.93 23.77
CA GLU A 117 -13.06 -2.80 25.11
C GLU A 117 -11.66 -2.16 25.05
N GLU A 118 -10.88 -2.49 24.01
CA GLU A 118 -9.53 -1.97 23.82
C GLU A 118 -9.49 -0.70 22.95
N GLN A 119 -10.66 -0.24 22.45
CA GLN A 119 -10.78 0.92 21.56
C GLN A 119 -9.77 0.86 20.41
N ARG A 120 -9.72 -0.27 19.71
CA ARG A 120 -8.79 -0.50 18.60
C ARG A 120 -9.36 -0.02 17.28
N VAL A 121 -8.52 0.68 16.51
CA VAL A 121 -8.80 1.03 15.13
C VAL A 121 -8.91 -0.26 14.30
N SER A 122 -9.97 -0.33 13.50
CA SER A 122 -10.31 -1.46 12.65
C SER A 122 -10.96 -0.98 11.36
N LEU A 123 -10.99 -1.85 10.36
CA LEU A 123 -11.70 -1.63 9.11
C LEU A 123 -12.92 -2.55 9.07
N ILE A 124 -14.13 -1.99 9.12
CA ILE A 124 -15.37 -2.76 8.94
C ILE A 124 -15.70 -2.85 7.45
N ILE A 125 -15.95 -4.07 6.99
CA ILE A 125 -16.32 -4.39 5.62
C ILE A 125 -17.82 -4.72 5.56
N THR A 126 -18.56 -3.96 4.77
CA THR A 126 -20.00 -4.17 4.51
C THR A 126 -20.27 -4.24 3.01
N VAL A 127 -21.50 -4.56 2.60
CA VAL A 127 -21.94 -4.48 1.20
C VAL A 127 -22.98 -3.38 1.05
N GLU A 128 -22.76 -2.48 0.09
CA GLU A 128 -23.73 -1.45 -0.31
C GLU A 128 -23.77 -1.41 -1.85
N ASP A 129 -24.96 -1.41 -2.43
CA ASP A 129 -25.17 -1.43 -3.89
C ASP A 129 -24.40 -2.52 -4.63
N GLY A 130 -24.28 -3.70 -4.01
CA GLY A 130 -23.59 -4.86 -4.59
C GLY A 130 -22.06 -4.73 -4.65
N LYS A 131 -21.47 -3.77 -3.92
CA LYS A 131 -20.02 -3.58 -3.81
C LYS A 131 -19.59 -3.56 -2.35
N LEU A 132 -18.37 -4.01 -2.07
CA LEU A 132 -17.80 -3.85 -0.73
C LEU A 132 -17.59 -2.37 -0.39
N LYS A 133 -17.88 -2.04 0.86
CA LYS A 133 -17.63 -0.73 1.48
C LYS A 133 -16.75 -0.93 2.71
N TYR A 134 -15.77 -0.06 2.83
CA TYR A 134 -14.74 -0.12 3.86
C TYR A 134 -14.89 1.11 4.76
N SER A 135 -15.03 0.89 6.07
CA SER A 135 -15.15 1.95 7.06
C SER A 135 -14.07 1.78 8.12
N GLU A 136 -13.08 2.67 8.11
CA GLU A 136 -11.99 2.70 9.08
C GLU A 136 -12.42 3.48 10.31
N GLY A 137 -12.10 2.99 11.50
CA GLY A 137 -12.49 3.66 12.74
C GLY A 137 -12.60 2.78 13.98
N LEU A 138 -13.48 3.18 14.90
CA LEU A 138 -13.55 2.64 16.26
C LEU A 138 -14.95 2.14 16.60
N VAL A 139 -15.05 0.95 17.19
CA VAL A 139 -16.29 0.49 17.81
C VAL A 139 -16.55 1.32 19.08
N LYS A 140 -17.72 1.97 19.15
CA LYS A 140 -18.12 2.88 20.25
C LYS A 140 -19.22 2.35 21.15
N ASP A 141 -20.01 1.41 20.64
CA ASP A 141 -21.05 0.72 21.41
C ASP A 141 -21.33 -0.64 20.77
N VAL A 142 -21.72 -1.62 21.58
CA VAL A 142 -22.05 -2.98 21.13
C VAL A 142 -23.41 -3.36 21.70
N ARG A 143 -24.35 -3.65 20.81
CA ARG A 143 -25.72 -4.10 21.11
C ARG A 143 -25.86 -5.59 20.81
N ALA A 144 -27.06 -6.13 21.02
CA ALA A 144 -27.34 -7.54 20.84
C ALA A 144 -27.23 -8.01 19.37
N ASP A 145 -27.53 -7.13 18.41
CA ASP A 145 -27.62 -7.43 16.98
C ASP A 145 -26.80 -6.48 16.10
N GLY A 146 -25.99 -5.62 16.71
CA GLY A 146 -25.28 -4.58 15.99
C GLY A 146 -24.28 -3.82 16.84
N LEU A 147 -23.57 -2.90 16.21
CA LEU A 147 -22.63 -2.01 16.86
C LEU A 147 -22.78 -0.58 16.34
N THR A 148 -22.35 0.39 17.15
CA THR A 148 -22.11 1.75 16.69
C THR A 148 -20.62 1.94 16.46
N PHE A 149 -20.28 2.53 15.32
CA PHE A 149 -18.92 2.74 14.85
C PHE A 149 -18.65 4.22 14.58
N LEU A 150 -17.59 4.75 15.15
CA LEU A 150 -17.07 6.06 14.77
C LEU A 150 -16.18 5.87 13.54
N ASN A 151 -16.69 6.22 12.36
CA ASN A 151 -15.89 6.23 11.15
C ASN A 151 -15.00 7.48 11.12
N LEU A 152 -13.70 7.23 11.00
CA LEU A 152 -12.66 8.23 10.90
C LEU A 152 -12.41 8.59 9.43
N ASN A 153 -11.99 9.83 9.19
CA ASN A 153 -11.53 10.26 7.88
C ASN A 153 -10.14 10.87 8.01
N LYS A 154 -9.13 10.10 7.60
CA LYS A 154 -7.72 10.52 7.62
C LYS A 154 -7.36 11.59 6.59
N PHE A 155 -8.23 11.83 5.61
CA PHE A 155 -8.07 12.86 4.59
C PHE A 155 -8.70 14.19 4.96
N ASP A 156 -9.67 14.19 5.88
CA ASP A 156 -10.40 15.38 6.31
C ASP A 156 -10.94 15.15 7.73
N PHE A 157 -10.24 15.69 8.73
CA PHE A 157 -10.54 15.47 10.14
C PHE A 157 -11.88 16.07 10.57
N SER A 158 -12.43 17.02 9.80
CA SER A 158 -13.76 17.59 10.06
C SER A 158 -14.89 16.58 9.78
N LYS A 159 -14.62 15.58 8.93
CA LYS A 159 -15.60 14.59 8.50
C LYS A 159 -15.49 13.32 9.33
N GLN A 160 -16.21 13.29 10.45
CA GLN A 160 -16.41 12.07 11.23
C GLN A 160 -17.89 11.79 11.37
N ARG A 161 -18.25 10.51 11.32
CA ARG A 161 -19.66 10.10 11.45
C ARG A 161 -19.79 8.87 12.32
N MET A 162 -20.82 8.89 13.16
CA MET A 162 -21.30 7.69 13.83
C MET A 162 -22.13 6.90 12.82
N MET A 163 -21.80 5.63 12.65
CA MET A 163 -22.50 4.68 11.80
C MET A 163 -23.02 3.55 12.66
N ASP A 164 -24.22 3.06 12.36
CA ASP A 164 -24.74 1.85 12.98
C ASP A 164 -24.68 0.71 11.98
N PHE A 165 -24.12 -0.42 12.41
CA PHE A 165 -24.03 -1.63 11.61
C PHE A 165 -24.78 -2.74 12.31
N LEU A 166 -25.66 -3.43 11.59
CA LEU A 166 -26.16 -4.72 12.04
C LEU A 166 -25.06 -5.77 11.84
N PHE A 167 -24.96 -6.73 12.76
CA PHE A 167 -23.95 -7.78 12.66
C PHE A 167 -24.10 -8.61 11.39
N ASP A 168 -25.33 -8.82 10.92
CA ASP A 168 -25.60 -9.55 9.68
C ASP A 168 -25.03 -8.84 8.45
N ASP A 169 -24.97 -7.50 8.47
CA ASP A 169 -24.45 -6.67 7.38
C ASP A 169 -22.92 -6.59 7.34
N ILE A 170 -22.24 -7.02 8.40
CA ILE A 170 -20.77 -7.06 8.45
C ILE A 170 -20.29 -8.32 7.74
N HIS A 171 -19.54 -8.13 6.66
CA HIS A 171 -18.98 -9.21 5.84
C HIS A 171 -17.60 -9.66 6.32
N GLY A 172 -16.83 -8.70 6.87
CA GLY A 172 -15.49 -8.91 7.37
C GLY A 172 -15.01 -7.73 8.22
N ILE A 173 -13.91 -7.95 8.94
CA ILE A 173 -13.26 -6.92 9.76
C ILE A 173 -11.75 -7.10 9.64
N GLU A 174 -11.02 -6.06 9.26
CA GLU A 174 -9.55 -6.04 9.34
C GLU A 174 -9.11 -5.35 10.64
N PHE A 175 -8.08 -5.91 11.26
CA PHE A 175 -7.50 -5.39 12.49
C PHE A 175 -6.03 -5.79 12.60
N GLY A 176 -5.28 -5.15 13.49
CA GLY A 176 -3.87 -5.49 13.72
C GLY A 176 -2.90 -5.04 12.63
N GLY A 177 -3.37 -4.58 11.47
CA GLY A 177 -2.53 -4.08 10.38
C GLY A 177 -1.68 -2.87 10.76
N THR A 178 -0.54 -2.70 10.09
CA THR A 178 0.47 -1.67 10.38
C THR A 178 -0.13 -0.27 10.35
N GLU A 179 -0.90 0.02 9.31
CA GLU A 179 -1.53 1.31 9.09
C GLU A 179 -2.56 1.61 10.19
N LEU A 180 -3.39 0.62 10.54
CA LEU A 180 -4.40 0.75 11.59
C LEU A 180 -3.75 1.03 12.96
N GLN A 181 -2.60 0.41 13.26
CA GLN A 181 -1.84 0.70 14.47
C GLN A 181 -1.28 2.13 14.47
N LEU A 182 -0.77 2.60 13.34
CA LEU A 182 -0.30 3.99 13.23
C LEU A 182 -1.46 4.99 13.37
N VAL A 183 -2.63 4.69 12.81
CA VAL A 183 -3.86 5.48 13.02
C VAL A 183 -4.25 5.46 14.51
N GLN A 184 -4.18 4.31 15.18
CA GLN A 184 -4.42 4.19 16.62
C GLN A 184 -3.53 5.13 17.43
N GLU A 185 -2.23 5.18 17.13
CA GLU A 185 -1.26 6.04 17.81
C GLU A 185 -1.47 7.54 17.54
N THR A 186 -2.27 7.88 16.53
CA THR A 186 -2.49 9.26 16.07
C THR A 186 -3.94 9.73 16.21
N LEU A 187 -4.82 8.94 16.86
CA LEU A 187 -6.23 9.30 17.10
C LEU A 187 -6.43 10.69 17.74
N ALA A 188 -5.49 11.14 18.58
CA ALA A 188 -5.56 12.47 19.18
C ALA A 188 -5.48 13.61 18.15
N MET A 189 -4.85 13.38 17.00
CA MET A 189 -4.77 14.31 15.87
C MET A 189 -6.02 14.27 15.01
N ILE A 190 -6.62 13.09 14.81
CA ILE A 190 -7.77 12.86 13.93
C ILE A 190 -9.05 13.27 14.66
N LYS A 191 -9.28 14.59 14.75
CA LYS A 191 -10.48 15.16 15.39
C LYS A 191 -10.95 16.42 14.64
N PRO A 192 -12.26 16.72 14.62
CA PRO A 192 -12.78 17.88 13.90
C PRO A 192 -12.14 19.21 14.33
N GLU A 193 -11.85 19.39 15.62
CA GLU A 193 -11.20 20.61 16.13
C GLU A 193 -9.75 20.80 15.64
N ASN A 194 -9.12 19.75 15.13
CA ASN A 194 -7.76 19.79 14.62
C ASN A 194 -7.70 19.97 13.10
N HIS A 195 -8.83 20.00 12.40
CA HIS A 195 -8.89 20.13 10.94
C HIS A 195 -8.17 21.39 10.45
N ILE A 196 -7.48 21.26 9.32
CA ILE A 196 -6.95 22.38 8.55
C ILE A 196 -7.48 22.37 7.12
N ASP A 197 -7.63 23.57 6.56
CA ASP A 197 -7.90 23.71 5.13
C ASP A 197 -6.66 23.33 4.31
N ASP A 198 -6.91 22.65 3.20
CA ASP A 198 -5.88 22.29 2.24
C ASP A 198 -5.18 23.52 1.65
N VAL A 199 -3.85 23.49 1.63
CA VAL A 199 -3.04 24.49 0.93
C VAL A 199 -2.49 23.86 -0.33
N SER A 200 -2.93 24.31 -1.50
CA SER A 200 -2.47 23.76 -2.77
C SER A 200 -2.06 24.78 -3.81
N VAL A 201 -1.22 24.34 -4.74
CA VAL A 201 -0.82 25.07 -5.93
C VAL A 201 -1.28 24.26 -7.14
N ARG A 202 -2.11 24.89 -7.99
CA ARG A 202 -2.61 24.33 -9.27
C ARG A 202 -2.14 25.13 -10.48
N ASP A 203 -1.49 26.27 -10.24
CA ASP A 203 -0.93 27.14 -11.25
C ASP A 203 0.42 26.56 -11.71
N THR A 204 0.45 25.98 -12.91
CA THR A 204 1.61 25.25 -13.45
C THR A 204 2.86 26.11 -13.53
N ASP A 205 2.71 27.42 -13.75
CA ASP A 205 3.82 28.38 -13.83
C ASP A 205 4.53 28.54 -12.47
N LYS A 206 3.83 28.21 -11.37
CA LYS A 206 4.36 28.31 -9.99
C LYS A 206 4.97 27.02 -9.47
N PHE A 207 4.83 25.89 -10.16
CA PHE A 207 5.33 24.60 -9.66
C PHE A 207 6.84 24.65 -9.44
N ARG A 208 7.60 25.14 -10.43
CA ARG A 208 9.07 25.23 -10.36
C ARG A 208 9.54 26.07 -9.17
N GLU A 209 8.97 27.26 -9.01
CA GLU A 209 9.29 28.16 -7.89
C GLU A 209 8.93 27.51 -6.54
N THR A 210 7.77 26.87 -6.46
CA THR A 210 7.27 26.23 -5.24
C THR A 210 8.17 25.06 -4.84
N ILE A 211 8.50 24.17 -5.78
CA ILE A 211 9.39 23.03 -5.58
C ILE A 211 10.80 23.51 -5.22
N GLY A 212 11.30 24.56 -5.87
CA GLY A 212 12.57 25.20 -5.52
C GLY A 212 12.64 25.69 -4.07
N LYS A 213 11.53 26.20 -3.51
CA LYS A 213 11.46 26.63 -2.09
C LYS A 213 11.36 25.46 -1.11
N LEU A 214 10.81 24.32 -1.54
CA LEU A 214 10.61 23.14 -0.70
C LEU A 214 11.86 22.25 -0.61
N ARG A 215 12.73 22.33 -1.62
CA ARG A 215 14.01 21.61 -1.63
C ARG A 215 14.82 21.89 -0.37
N GLY A 216 15.28 20.82 0.29
CA GLY A 216 16.08 20.88 1.50
C GLY A 216 15.32 21.24 2.78
N THR A 217 13.99 21.45 2.74
CA THR A 217 13.20 21.81 3.92
C THR A 217 12.73 20.61 4.75
N ASN A 218 12.97 19.38 4.29
CA ASN A 218 12.43 18.12 4.83
C ASN A 218 10.88 18.10 4.94
N LYS A 219 10.17 19.03 4.31
CA LYS A 219 8.70 19.04 4.27
C LYS A 219 8.22 18.04 3.23
N ALA A 220 7.23 17.23 3.61
CA ALA A 220 6.56 16.35 2.69
C ALA A 220 5.44 17.13 1.99
N ILE A 221 5.20 16.79 0.73
CA ILE A 221 4.11 17.33 -0.09
C ILE A 221 3.38 16.17 -0.75
N ILE A 222 2.17 16.44 -1.23
CA ILE A 222 1.49 15.56 -2.18
C ILE A 222 1.65 16.11 -3.59
N ILE A 223 2.00 15.24 -4.53
CA ILE A 223 1.91 15.52 -5.96
C ILE A 223 0.80 14.65 -6.54
N ASP A 224 -0.24 15.32 -7.03
CA ASP A 224 -1.29 14.72 -7.88
C ASP A 224 -0.89 14.95 -9.33
N THR A 225 -0.90 13.88 -10.14
CA THR A 225 -0.46 13.90 -11.53
C THR A 225 -1.64 14.19 -12.47
N ASN A 226 -1.33 14.54 -13.73
CA ASN A 226 -2.33 14.91 -14.74
C ASN A 226 -3.05 13.73 -15.40
N ASP A 227 -2.65 12.51 -15.06
CA ASP A 227 -3.33 11.29 -15.49
C ASP A 227 -4.59 11.02 -14.65
N GLU A 228 -5.48 10.18 -15.19
CA GLU A 228 -6.72 9.79 -14.49
C GLU A 228 -6.45 8.69 -13.44
N ARG A 229 -5.21 8.51 -12.98
CA ARG A 229 -4.91 7.50 -11.96
C ARG A 229 -5.54 7.94 -10.63
N LYS A 230 -5.84 6.95 -9.80
CA LYS A 230 -6.43 7.15 -8.47
C LYS A 230 -5.36 7.36 -7.38
N TYR A 231 -4.10 7.58 -7.76
CA TYR A 231 -2.97 7.59 -6.84
C TYR A 231 -2.21 8.91 -6.95
N PHE A 232 -1.63 9.33 -5.82
CA PHE A 232 -0.79 10.52 -5.70
C PHE A 232 0.51 10.14 -4.98
N TYR A 233 1.55 10.94 -5.12
CA TYR A 233 2.82 10.73 -4.42
C TYR A 233 2.90 11.57 -3.16
N VAL A 234 3.30 10.97 -2.04
CA VAL A 234 3.61 11.69 -0.81
C VAL A 234 5.09 11.57 -0.52
N GLY A 235 5.76 12.69 -0.29
CA GLY A 235 7.19 12.63 -0.06
C GLY A 235 7.89 13.97 -0.06
N GLN A 236 9.21 13.91 0.03
CA GLN A 236 10.08 15.08 0.06
C GLN A 236 10.73 15.27 -1.32
N VAL A 237 10.76 16.51 -1.80
CA VAL A 237 11.56 16.85 -2.98
C VAL A 237 13.03 16.87 -2.59
N ILE A 238 13.83 16.03 -3.24
CA ILE A 238 15.26 15.87 -2.96
C ILE A 238 16.15 16.45 -4.06
N ALA A 239 15.63 16.58 -5.29
CA ALA A 239 16.29 17.29 -6.37
C ALA A 239 15.27 17.88 -7.35
N GLY A 240 15.68 18.89 -8.10
CA GLY A 240 14.89 19.39 -9.22
C GLY A 240 15.56 20.53 -9.97
N ASN A 241 15.38 20.52 -11.28
CA ASN A 241 15.90 21.52 -12.21
C ASN A 241 14.75 22.28 -12.88
N ALA A 242 14.99 22.87 -14.06
CA ALA A 242 13.96 23.60 -14.79
C ALA A 242 12.80 22.71 -15.24
N ASN A 243 13.02 21.44 -15.59
CA ASN A 243 12.03 20.62 -16.31
C ASN A 243 11.47 19.45 -15.49
N GLU A 244 12.22 19.01 -14.48
CA GLU A 244 11.92 17.80 -13.75
C GLU A 244 12.28 17.91 -12.27
N LEU A 245 11.75 16.98 -11.48
CA LEU A 245 12.06 16.83 -10.07
C LEU A 245 12.21 15.35 -9.69
N VAL A 246 12.86 15.11 -8.57
CA VAL A 246 12.92 13.81 -7.90
C VAL A 246 12.39 13.94 -6.48
N MET A 247 11.51 13.02 -6.11
CA MET A 247 11.00 12.85 -4.76
C MET A 247 11.53 11.57 -4.14
N MET A 248 11.89 11.66 -2.86
CA MET A 248 11.87 10.51 -1.96
C MET A 248 10.44 10.35 -1.47
N VAL A 249 9.79 9.24 -1.82
CA VAL A 249 8.39 8.98 -1.48
C VAL A 249 8.26 8.08 -0.27
N VAL A 250 7.10 8.18 0.39
CA VAL A 250 6.72 7.30 1.48
C VAL A 250 5.42 6.56 1.15
N ASP A 251 5.28 5.36 1.68
CA ASP A 251 4.06 4.56 1.57
C ASP A 251 2.97 5.03 2.55
N MET A 252 1.82 4.34 2.56
CA MET A 252 0.70 4.64 3.46
C MET A 252 1.04 4.40 4.95
N ASN A 253 2.08 3.61 5.24
CA ASN A 253 2.60 3.41 6.59
C ASN A 253 3.61 4.48 6.99
N GLY A 254 3.92 5.46 6.13
CA GLY A 254 4.94 6.48 6.37
C GLY A 254 6.36 5.94 6.37
N ARG A 255 6.62 4.79 5.73
CA ARG A 255 7.96 4.23 5.49
C ARG A 255 8.46 4.67 4.12
N PHE A 256 9.78 4.68 3.94
CA PHE A 256 10.41 4.95 2.65
C PHE A 256 9.92 3.95 1.59
N GLY A 257 9.29 4.48 0.54
CA GLY A 257 8.70 3.69 -0.54
C GLY A 257 9.55 3.64 -1.82
N GLY A 258 10.68 4.35 -1.87
CA GLY A 258 11.53 4.48 -3.05
C GLY A 258 11.66 5.94 -3.53
N TYR A 259 12.04 6.10 -4.80
CA TYR A 259 12.12 7.39 -5.45
C TYR A 259 11.20 7.47 -6.65
N VAL A 260 10.74 8.69 -6.93
CA VAL A 260 9.97 9.00 -8.14
C VAL A 260 10.57 10.21 -8.83
N TRP A 261 10.81 10.08 -10.12
CA TRP A 261 11.14 11.19 -11.02
C TRP A 261 9.89 11.60 -11.79
N ILE A 262 9.62 12.90 -11.89
CA ILE A 262 8.40 13.46 -12.49
C ILE A 262 8.76 14.73 -13.26
N ARG A 263 8.14 14.92 -14.43
CA ARG A 263 8.18 16.21 -15.14
C ARG A 263 7.13 17.18 -14.64
N TYR A 264 7.43 18.48 -14.66
CA TYR A 264 6.47 19.48 -14.19
C TYR A 264 5.18 19.53 -15.02
N ASP A 265 5.24 19.22 -16.32
CA ASP A 265 4.05 19.19 -17.20
C ASP A 265 3.12 18.00 -16.92
N ASP A 266 3.59 17.02 -16.15
CA ASP A 266 2.81 15.87 -15.71
C ASP A 266 2.18 16.04 -14.32
N ILE A 267 2.38 17.20 -13.69
CA ILE A 267 1.78 17.55 -12.40
C ILE A 267 0.46 18.29 -12.63
N LYS A 268 -0.57 17.90 -11.89
CA LYS A 268 -1.87 18.59 -11.85
C LYS A 268 -1.98 19.50 -10.64
N GLU A 269 -1.52 19.04 -9.49
CA GLU A 269 -1.64 19.77 -8.23
C GLU A 269 -0.51 19.42 -7.27
N LEU A 270 0.00 20.44 -6.59
CA LEU A 270 0.88 20.31 -5.43
C LEU A 270 0.09 20.62 -4.17
N LEU A 271 -0.11 19.64 -3.29
CA LEU A 271 -0.68 19.85 -1.95
C LEU A 271 0.48 20.08 -0.98
N LEU A 272 0.48 21.23 -0.33
CA LEU A 272 1.56 21.69 0.55
C LEU A 272 1.22 21.50 2.03
N ASP A 273 -0.06 21.52 2.37
CA ASP A 273 -0.57 21.23 3.70
C ASP A 273 -1.96 20.61 3.59
N SER A 274 -2.23 19.61 4.40
CA SER A 274 -3.52 18.92 4.52
C SER A 274 -3.53 18.05 5.77
N ASP A 275 -4.72 17.64 6.21
CA ASP A 275 -4.87 16.70 7.33
C ASP A 275 -4.12 15.39 7.06
N TYR A 276 -4.20 14.86 5.83
CA TYR A 276 -3.47 13.65 5.45
C TYR A 276 -1.96 13.84 5.49
N LEU A 277 -1.43 14.98 5.01
CA LEU A 277 0.01 15.27 5.08
C LEU A 277 0.49 15.34 6.53
N ARG A 278 -0.30 15.95 7.43
CA ARG A 278 0.03 16.00 8.86
C ARG A 278 0.05 14.60 9.47
N LEU A 279 -0.87 13.72 9.07
CA LEU A 279 -0.89 12.33 9.50
C LEU A 279 0.36 11.58 9.02
N ILE A 280 0.68 11.65 7.72
CA ILE A 280 1.86 10.98 7.16
C ILE A 280 3.15 11.52 7.79
N HIS A 281 3.25 12.82 8.05
CA HIS A 281 4.37 13.39 8.79
C HIS A 281 4.54 12.75 10.18
N ARG A 282 3.43 12.45 10.86
CA ARG A 282 3.46 11.76 12.14
C ARG A 282 3.87 10.30 11.98
N PHE A 283 3.37 9.58 10.97
CA PHE A 283 3.77 8.19 10.69
C PHE A 283 5.26 8.08 10.38
N VAL A 284 5.79 8.96 9.52
CA VAL A 284 7.23 9.04 9.23
C VAL A 284 8.05 9.23 10.50
N LYS A 285 7.59 10.12 11.40
CA LYS A 285 8.27 10.35 12.67
C LYS A 285 8.26 9.09 13.55
N LEU A 286 7.13 8.43 13.70
CA LEU A 286 6.99 7.20 14.50
C LEU A 286 7.91 6.10 13.96
N ASN A 287 7.91 5.86 12.66
CA ASN A 287 8.81 4.87 12.04
C ASN A 287 10.29 5.24 12.20
N LYS A 288 10.66 6.53 12.11
CA LYS A 288 12.05 6.96 12.35
C LYS A 288 12.47 6.74 13.81
N ASP A 289 11.61 7.10 14.76
CA ASP A 289 11.86 6.91 16.19
C ASP A 289 12.00 5.41 16.53
N ALA A 290 11.22 4.55 15.87
CA ALA A 290 11.29 3.08 15.97
C ALA A 290 12.40 2.43 15.11
N LYS A 291 13.13 3.19 14.29
CA LYS A 291 14.12 2.69 13.30
C LYS A 291 13.54 1.76 12.22
N HIS A 292 12.26 1.89 11.91
CA HIS A 292 11.55 1.15 10.86
C HIS A 292 11.24 2.01 9.62
N PHE A 293 11.82 3.21 9.52
CA PHE A 293 11.54 4.12 8.40
C PHE A 293 11.97 3.54 7.06
N VAL A 294 13.04 2.77 7.00
CA VAL A 294 13.56 2.19 5.76
C VAL A 294 13.70 0.70 5.98
N LEU A 295 13.20 -0.11 5.05
CA LEU A 295 13.50 -1.53 5.06
C LEU A 295 15.02 -1.73 4.91
N PRO A 296 15.67 -2.62 5.67
CA PRO A 296 17.13 -2.82 5.66
C PRO A 296 17.78 -2.96 4.28
N VAL A 297 17.05 -3.46 3.30
CA VAL A 297 17.53 -3.70 1.92
C VAL A 297 17.42 -2.49 0.99
N LEU A 298 16.73 -1.42 1.41
CA LEU A 298 16.51 -0.21 0.63
C LEU A 298 17.49 0.91 1.01
N ASN A 299 17.75 1.80 0.06
CA ASN A 299 18.64 2.94 0.23
C ASN A 299 17.88 4.27 0.16
N ALA A 300 17.54 4.83 1.32
CA ALA A 300 16.90 6.14 1.45
C ALA A 300 17.90 7.33 1.47
N GLU A 301 19.19 7.08 1.29
CA GLU A 301 20.27 8.09 1.38
C GLU A 301 20.88 8.41 0.01
N ARG A 302 20.21 8.04 -1.08
CA ARG A 302 20.70 8.33 -2.43
C ARG A 302 20.72 9.85 -2.64
N ALA A 303 21.90 10.38 -2.94
CA ALA A 303 22.06 11.78 -3.31
C ALA A 303 21.75 11.98 -4.80
N PHE A 304 21.08 13.08 -5.10
CA PHE A 304 20.82 13.55 -6.46
C PHE A 304 21.38 14.95 -6.58
N ASP A 305 21.90 15.27 -7.75
CA ASP A 305 22.28 16.64 -8.08
C ASP A 305 21.14 17.35 -8.82
N ASP A 306 21.16 18.69 -8.77
CA ASP A 306 20.16 19.53 -9.42
C ASP A 306 20.60 19.96 -10.82
N THR A 307 21.39 19.12 -11.50
CA THR A 307 21.89 19.43 -12.85
C THR A 307 20.79 19.24 -13.89
N ASP A 308 20.98 19.72 -15.11
CA ASP A 308 20.01 19.58 -16.21
C ASP A 308 19.83 18.12 -16.70
N ASN A 309 20.55 17.16 -16.12
CA ASN A 309 20.70 15.78 -16.61
C ASN A 309 20.13 14.74 -15.64
N ILE A 310 19.16 15.06 -14.78
CA ILE A 310 18.71 14.13 -13.72
C ILE A 310 18.17 12.83 -14.34
N LEU A 311 17.29 12.95 -15.34
CA LEU A 311 16.74 11.78 -16.07
C LEU A 311 17.84 10.88 -16.61
N THR A 312 18.80 11.44 -17.34
CA THR A 312 19.87 10.65 -17.98
C THR A 312 20.79 10.01 -16.94
N HIS A 313 21.09 10.70 -15.83
CA HIS A 313 21.84 10.10 -14.72
C HIS A 313 21.11 8.94 -14.08
N ILE A 314 19.80 9.05 -13.83
CA ILE A 314 19.01 7.94 -13.29
C ILE A 314 19.09 6.74 -14.24
N LEU A 315 18.83 6.95 -15.54
CA LEU A 315 18.89 5.89 -16.54
C LEU A 315 20.27 5.23 -16.63
N TYR A 316 21.36 6.02 -16.66
CA TYR A 316 22.72 5.47 -16.69
C TYR A 316 23.07 4.66 -15.44
N GLN A 317 22.67 5.12 -14.25
CA GLN A 317 22.89 4.36 -13.02
C GLN A 317 22.10 3.06 -13.03
N SER A 318 20.85 3.09 -13.49
CA SER A 318 20.01 1.89 -13.57
C SER A 318 20.53 0.89 -14.62
N ILE A 319 21.05 1.35 -15.75
CA ILE A 319 21.75 0.48 -16.72
C ILE A 319 22.98 -0.15 -16.07
N LYS A 320 23.83 0.67 -15.44
CA LYS A 320 25.11 0.24 -14.87
C LYS A 320 24.94 -0.79 -13.74
N PHE A 321 23.94 -0.58 -12.89
CA PHE A 321 23.67 -1.42 -11.73
C PHE A 321 22.55 -2.44 -11.96
N ARG A 322 22.03 -2.53 -13.19
CA ARG A 322 20.93 -3.41 -13.58
C ARG A 322 19.74 -3.27 -12.62
N LYS A 323 19.24 -2.04 -12.49
CA LYS A 323 18.08 -1.71 -11.65
C LYS A 323 16.79 -1.62 -12.45
N ILE A 324 15.72 -2.14 -11.87
CA ILE A 324 14.38 -2.05 -12.44
C ILE A 324 13.86 -0.62 -12.28
N ILE A 325 13.24 -0.13 -13.33
CA ILE A 325 12.47 1.11 -13.31
C ILE A 325 11.03 0.79 -13.73
N ARG A 326 10.05 1.30 -12.99
CA ARG A 326 8.68 1.43 -13.47
C ARG A 326 8.57 2.70 -14.29
N PHE A 327 8.21 2.57 -15.55
CA PHE A 327 8.00 3.67 -16.48
C PHE A 327 6.51 3.97 -16.61
N GLU A 328 6.17 5.26 -16.71
CA GLU A 328 4.91 5.75 -17.24
C GLU A 328 5.21 6.61 -18.47
N LEU A 329 4.56 6.28 -19.59
CA LEU A 329 4.76 6.96 -20.87
C LEU A 329 3.60 7.91 -21.19
N ALA A 330 3.84 8.82 -22.15
CA ALA A 330 2.88 9.83 -22.58
C ALA A 330 1.58 9.26 -23.17
N ASP A 331 1.62 8.02 -23.67
CA ASP A 331 0.48 7.27 -24.18
C ASP A 331 -0.25 6.46 -23.08
N LYS A 332 0.10 6.70 -21.81
CA LYS A 332 -0.42 6.03 -20.60
C LYS A 332 -0.02 4.56 -20.49
N GLU A 333 0.99 4.13 -21.25
CA GLU A 333 1.57 2.81 -21.05
C GLU A 333 2.41 2.80 -19.76
N ASN A 334 2.22 1.76 -18.94
CA ASN A 334 2.86 1.59 -17.65
C ASN A 334 3.43 0.18 -17.54
N PHE A 335 4.73 0.07 -17.30
CA PHE A 335 5.42 -1.22 -17.17
C PHE A 335 6.71 -1.07 -16.35
N ALA A 336 7.17 -2.18 -15.77
CA ALA A 336 8.47 -2.28 -15.13
C ALA A 336 9.47 -3.01 -16.05
N ALA A 337 10.69 -2.49 -16.15
CA ALA A 337 11.71 -3.02 -17.05
C ALA A 337 13.14 -2.69 -16.60
N PHE A 338 14.11 -3.46 -17.09
CA PHE A 338 15.53 -3.12 -16.98
C PHE A 338 15.94 -2.20 -18.14
N PRO A 339 16.39 -0.96 -17.90
CA PRO A 339 17.03 -0.19 -18.94
C PRO A 339 18.38 -0.82 -19.28
N THR A 340 18.67 -0.99 -20.58
CA THR A 340 19.87 -1.70 -21.05
C THR A 340 20.82 -0.80 -21.85
N ASN A 341 20.30 0.18 -22.58
CA ASN A 341 21.13 1.10 -23.36
C ASN A 341 20.42 2.43 -23.63
N LEU A 342 21.14 3.55 -23.53
CA LEU A 342 20.65 4.88 -23.85
C LEU A 342 21.50 5.52 -24.96
N ASN A 343 20.87 5.83 -26.10
CA ASN A 343 21.50 6.57 -27.20
C ASN A 343 21.18 8.07 -27.07
N LEU A 344 22.13 8.85 -26.53
CA LEU A 344 21.96 10.30 -26.35
C LEU A 344 21.80 11.08 -27.66
N THR A 345 22.29 10.56 -28.78
CA THR A 345 22.16 11.23 -30.09
C THR A 345 20.73 11.14 -30.61
N THR A 346 20.06 10.02 -30.38
CA THR A 346 18.69 9.79 -30.87
C THR A 346 17.62 9.96 -29.80
N GLY A 347 18.00 10.03 -28.51
CA GLY A 347 17.07 10.05 -27.38
C GLY A 347 16.38 8.69 -27.13
N LEU A 348 16.87 7.60 -27.73
CA LEU A 348 16.23 6.29 -27.61
C LEU A 348 16.83 5.49 -26.45
N LEU A 349 15.96 5.02 -25.57
CA LEU A 349 16.25 4.07 -24.49
C LEU A 349 15.77 2.67 -24.91
N THR A 350 16.67 1.70 -24.85
CA THR A 350 16.33 0.28 -24.94
C THR A 350 16.08 -0.26 -23.53
N VAL A 351 14.98 -0.99 -23.36
CA VAL A 351 14.59 -1.65 -22.11
C VAL A 351 14.32 -3.15 -22.35
N GLU A 352 14.55 -3.98 -21.34
CA GLU A 352 14.21 -5.40 -21.27
C GLU A 352 13.01 -5.57 -20.33
N LEU A 353 11.91 -6.14 -20.86
CA LEU A 353 10.64 -6.31 -20.14
C LEU A 353 10.73 -7.50 -19.17
N LEU A 354 10.05 -7.41 -18.02
CA LEU A 354 10.08 -8.45 -16.99
C LEU A 354 9.15 -9.63 -17.28
N ASP A 355 7.94 -9.33 -17.77
CA ASP A 355 6.93 -10.32 -18.16
C ASP A 355 6.65 -10.19 -19.65
N VAL A 356 7.11 -11.17 -20.42
CA VAL A 356 6.87 -11.27 -21.85
C VAL A 356 6.51 -12.72 -22.14
N ASP A 357 5.38 -12.92 -22.79
CA ASP A 357 5.05 -14.25 -23.31
C ASP A 357 6.11 -14.59 -24.38
N GLU A 358 7.04 -15.49 -24.03
CA GLU A 358 8.21 -15.85 -24.83
C GLU A 358 7.84 -16.27 -26.27
N GLN A 359 6.58 -16.63 -26.52
CA GLN A 359 6.11 -17.09 -27.82
C GLN A 359 5.60 -15.97 -28.75
N THR A 360 5.31 -14.76 -28.25
CA THR A 360 4.63 -13.74 -29.08
C THR A 360 5.20 -12.33 -28.99
N GLU A 361 6.00 -11.99 -27.99
CA GLU A 361 6.46 -10.63 -27.77
C GLU A 361 7.99 -10.48 -27.75
N SER A 362 8.47 -9.34 -28.24
CA SER A 362 9.89 -8.98 -28.13
C SER A 362 10.21 -8.72 -26.66
N THR A 363 11.22 -9.41 -26.12
CA THR A 363 11.72 -9.18 -24.76
C THR A 363 12.34 -7.80 -24.57
N THR A 364 12.58 -7.08 -25.67
CA THR A 364 13.14 -5.73 -25.65
C THR A 364 12.23 -4.74 -26.33
N LYS A 365 12.20 -3.53 -25.79
CA LYS A 365 11.42 -2.40 -26.30
C LYS A 365 12.30 -1.16 -26.41
N GLN A 366 12.05 -0.34 -27.42
CA GLN A 366 12.66 0.99 -27.53
C GLN A 366 11.63 2.06 -27.21
N ILE A 367 11.99 2.98 -26.33
CA ILE A 367 11.16 4.13 -25.97
C ILE A 367 11.98 5.41 -26.13
N GLY A 368 11.33 6.49 -26.57
CA GLY A 368 11.93 7.81 -26.56
C GLY A 368 11.96 8.36 -25.14
N ILE A 369 13.09 8.88 -24.67
CA ILE A 369 13.16 9.44 -23.31
C ILE A 369 12.23 10.64 -23.15
N GLU A 370 11.88 11.33 -24.23
CA GLU A 370 10.90 12.41 -24.29
C GLU A 370 9.46 11.93 -24.07
N SER A 371 9.15 10.64 -24.25
CA SER A 371 7.82 10.10 -23.95
C SER A 371 7.67 9.70 -22.49
N ILE A 372 8.75 9.57 -21.73
CA ILE A 372 8.71 9.22 -20.30
C ILE A 372 8.17 10.42 -19.51
N ARG A 373 7.06 10.21 -18.80
CA ARG A 373 6.41 11.20 -17.93
C ARG A 373 6.82 11.07 -16.48
N GLU A 374 7.00 9.83 -16.07
CA GLU A 374 7.33 9.48 -14.69
C GLU A 374 8.15 8.19 -14.68
N MET A 375 9.01 8.09 -13.66
CA MET A 375 9.72 6.87 -13.33
C MET A 375 9.68 6.63 -11.83
N ALA A 376 9.39 5.40 -11.39
CA ALA A 376 9.62 4.96 -10.01
C ALA A 376 10.75 3.94 -9.95
N PHE A 377 11.62 4.03 -8.95
CA PHE A 377 12.82 3.20 -8.85
C PHE A 377 13.32 3.07 -7.40
N ASP A 378 14.20 2.10 -7.15
CA ASP A 378 14.72 1.72 -5.82
C ASP A 378 13.61 1.49 -4.76
N TYR A 379 12.47 0.93 -5.20
CA TYR A 379 11.35 0.53 -4.33
C TYR A 379 11.39 -0.98 -4.05
N PHE A 380 10.68 -1.43 -3.01
CA PHE A 380 10.85 -2.79 -2.49
C PHE A 380 10.51 -3.90 -3.50
N LYS A 381 9.41 -3.78 -4.24
CA LYS A 381 9.07 -4.76 -5.28
C LYS A 381 10.12 -4.85 -6.39
N ALA A 382 10.71 -3.72 -6.82
CA ALA A 382 11.84 -3.76 -7.75
C ALA A 382 13.02 -4.54 -7.15
N PHE A 383 13.33 -4.31 -5.87
CA PHE A 383 14.38 -5.06 -5.18
C PHE A 383 14.10 -6.58 -5.14
N LEU A 384 12.86 -7.00 -4.84
CA LEU A 384 12.50 -8.42 -4.82
C LEU A 384 12.71 -9.09 -6.19
N LEU A 385 12.22 -8.45 -7.26
CA LEU A 385 12.39 -8.91 -8.65
C LEU A 385 13.86 -8.95 -9.08
N GLU A 386 14.65 -7.93 -8.72
CA GLU A 386 16.09 -7.88 -8.99
C GLU A 386 16.87 -9.03 -8.34
N ASN A 387 16.38 -9.55 -7.22
CA ASN A 387 17.01 -10.61 -6.43
C ASN A 387 16.33 -11.98 -6.58
N GLN A 388 15.39 -12.13 -7.52
CA GLN A 388 14.70 -13.39 -7.80
C GLN A 388 13.92 -13.95 -6.59
N VAL A 389 13.30 -13.04 -5.84
CA VAL A 389 12.42 -13.34 -4.70
C VAL A 389 10.93 -13.20 -5.10
N ASP A 390 10.67 -12.77 -6.34
CA ASP A 390 9.34 -12.56 -6.93
C ASP A 390 9.19 -13.45 -8.17
#